data_AF-A0AAW1J4T3-F1
#
_entry.id   AF-A0AAW1J4T3-F1
#
_cell.length_a   1.000
_cell.length_b   1.000
_cell.length_c   1.000
_cell.angle_alpha   90.00
_cell.angle_beta   90.00
_cell.angle_gamma   90.00
#
_symmetry.space_group_name_H-M   'P 1'
#
loop_
_entity.id
_entity.type
_entity.pdbx_description
1 polymer ?
#
loop_
_entity_poly.entity_id
_entity_poly.type
_entity_poly.pdbx_seq_one_letter_code
_entity_poly.pdbx_strand_id
1 'polypeptide(L)'
;MKSRSNYESSSKSYSSCSKIPSEVYCHHKLTAVLRTAKKWANEGKMFYGCPLWPKNSCGFFVLVNELEADSTSSHYCNKNCCEDQVVKLKTKNEKMKKELLELRIEVKKRSRGEKMALISLILSWVFFALSLMVKKN
;
A
#
# COMPACT_ATOMS: atom_id res chain seq x y z
N MET A 1 37.40 -22.14 54.68
CA MET A 1 37.75 -20.95 53.87
C MET A 1 36.71 -20.81 52.76
N LYS A 2 35.80 -19.84 52.88
CA LYS A 2 34.66 -19.65 51.97
C LYS A 2 34.70 -18.19 51.54
N SER A 3 35.25 -17.92 50.35
CA SER A 3 35.48 -16.57 49.86
C SER A 3 34.17 -15.95 49.35
N ARG A 4 33.68 -14.94 50.06
CA ARG A 4 32.64 -14.00 49.60
C ARG A 4 33.32 -12.98 48.69
N SER A 5 32.93 -12.92 47.41
CA SER A 5 33.21 -11.76 46.57
C SER A 5 32.06 -10.76 46.71
N ASN A 6 32.39 -9.57 47.21
CA ASN A 6 31.51 -8.41 47.23
C ASN A 6 31.33 -7.92 45.80
N TYR A 7 30.10 -7.97 45.28
CA TYR A 7 29.74 -7.30 44.02
C TYR A 7 29.33 -5.87 44.37
N GLU A 8 30.27 -4.96 44.16
CA GLU A 8 30.08 -3.52 44.32
C GLU A 8 29.10 -3.04 43.24
N SER A 9 27.86 -2.71 43.66
CA SER A 9 26.86 -2.09 42.79
C SER A 9 27.29 -0.67 42.44
N SER A 10 28.04 -0.54 41.35
CA SER A 10 28.29 0.76 40.73
C SER A 10 27.03 1.14 39.94
N SER A 11 26.12 1.86 40.58
CA SER A 11 24.96 2.50 39.96
C SER A 11 25.46 3.57 38.98
N LYS A 12 25.77 3.16 37.75
CA LYS A 12 26.07 4.10 36.66
C LYS A 12 24.75 4.63 36.12
N SER A 13 24.36 5.79 36.62
CA SER A 13 23.34 6.66 36.04
C SER A 13 23.82 7.15 34.67
N TYR A 14 23.56 6.41 33.60
CA TYR A 14 23.79 6.89 32.24
C TYR A 14 22.64 7.81 31.84
N SER A 15 22.68 9.06 32.30
CA SER A 15 22.03 10.16 31.61
C SER A 15 22.82 10.45 30.34
N SER A 16 22.61 9.63 29.31
CA SER A 16 23.16 9.86 27.98
C SER A 16 21.97 9.91 27.03
N CYS A 17 21.61 11.12 26.67
CA CYS A 17 20.76 11.41 25.52
C CYS A 17 21.54 10.98 24.27
N SER A 18 21.62 9.66 24.05
CA SER A 18 22.23 9.06 22.89
C SER A 18 21.40 9.49 21.69
N LYS A 19 22.05 10.09 20.71
CA LYS A 19 21.44 10.48 19.44
C LYS A 19 20.95 9.21 18.74
N ILE A 20 19.71 8.82 19.05
CA ILE A 20 18.99 7.77 18.32
C ILE A 20 19.03 8.19 16.86
N PRO A 21 19.59 7.39 15.93
CA PRO A 21 19.60 7.74 14.52
C PRO A 21 18.15 7.98 14.08
N SER A 22 17.81 9.25 13.87
CA SER A 22 16.45 9.74 13.66
C SER A 22 15.85 9.29 12.33
N GLU A 23 16.63 8.56 11.51
CA GLU A 23 16.32 8.27 10.12
C GLU A 23 16.56 6.80 9.77
N VAL A 24 16.01 5.88 10.57
CA VAL A 24 15.87 4.48 10.16
C VAL A 24 14.54 4.31 9.43
N TYR A 25 14.56 3.89 8.17
CA TYR A 25 13.36 3.67 7.36
C TYR A 25 13.15 2.19 7.09
N CYS A 26 11.90 1.74 7.20
CA CYS A 26 11.52 0.39 6.79
C CYS A 26 11.31 0.32 5.26
N HIS A 27 11.06 -0.88 4.72
CA HIS A 27 10.85 -1.07 3.28
C HIS A 27 9.61 -0.34 2.69
N HIS A 28 8.69 0.15 3.54
CA HIS A 28 7.60 1.03 3.11
C HIS A 28 8.01 2.51 2.96
N LYS A 29 9.29 2.83 3.20
CA LYS A 29 9.81 4.21 3.32
C LYS A 29 9.14 5.01 4.46
N LEU A 30 8.59 4.30 5.44
CA LEU A 30 8.08 4.87 6.68
C LEU A 30 9.16 4.78 7.75
N THR A 31 9.22 5.77 8.63
CA THR A 31 10.13 5.78 9.79
C THR A 31 9.90 4.53 10.63
N ALA A 32 10.97 3.78 10.87
CA ALA A 32 10.95 2.58 11.69
C ALA A 32 10.78 2.96 13.16
N VAL A 33 10.07 2.11 13.90
CA VAL A 33 9.74 2.34 15.31
C VAL A 33 10.66 1.49 16.17
N LEU A 34 11.27 2.11 17.17
CA LEU A 34 12.09 1.46 18.17
C LEU A 34 11.22 0.62 19.11
N ARG A 35 11.56 -0.66 19.29
CA ARG A 35 10.81 -1.63 20.10
C ARG A 35 11.76 -2.42 20.99
N THR A 36 11.26 -2.87 22.13
CA THR A 36 11.99 -3.75 23.05
C THR A 36 11.44 -5.17 22.95
N ALA A 37 12.34 -6.13 22.76
CA ALA A 37 11.99 -7.54 22.75
C ALA A 37 11.55 -8.00 24.15
N LYS A 38 10.38 -8.65 24.22
CA LYS A 38 9.77 -9.18 25.44
C LYS A 38 9.96 -10.69 25.63
N LYS A 39 10.68 -11.35 24.71
CA LYS A 39 10.88 -12.81 24.72
C LYS A 39 12.15 -13.12 25.52
N TRP A 40 12.06 -14.03 26.50
CA TRP A 40 13.13 -14.38 27.46
C TRP A 40 14.54 -14.47 26.88
N ALA A 41 14.73 -15.11 25.71
CA ALA A 41 16.05 -15.26 25.07
C ALA A 41 16.66 -13.94 24.56
N ASN A 42 15.84 -12.92 24.32
CA ASN A 42 16.24 -11.61 23.80
C ASN A 42 15.66 -10.46 24.65
N GLU A 43 15.29 -10.73 25.89
CA GLU A 43 14.60 -9.76 26.73
C GLU A 43 15.46 -8.52 26.96
N GLY A 44 14.84 -7.34 26.83
CA GLY A 44 15.53 -6.05 26.97
C GLY A 44 16.32 -5.60 25.74
N LYS A 45 16.53 -6.44 24.72
CA LYS A 45 17.17 -6.00 23.48
C LYS A 45 16.26 -5.07 22.69
N MET A 46 16.82 -3.98 22.18
CA MET A 46 16.10 -2.99 21.37
C MET A 46 16.33 -3.23 19.88
N PHE A 47 15.29 -3.03 19.08
CA PHE A 47 15.34 -3.17 17.63
C PHE A 47 14.42 -2.15 16.95
N TYR A 48 14.77 -1.75 15.73
CA TYR A 48 13.88 -0.99 14.85
C TYR A 48 13.00 -1.95 14.06
N GLY A 49 11.69 -1.70 14.07
CA GLY A 49 10.71 -2.49 13.35
C GLY A 49 9.76 -1.65 12.50
N CYS A 50 9.07 -2.29 11.56
CA CYS A 50 8.06 -1.63 10.74
C CYS A 50 6.91 -1.04 11.62
N PRO A 51 6.46 0.21 11.37
CA PRO A 51 5.32 0.79 12.10
C PRO A 51 4.00 0.04 11.86
N LEU A 52 3.85 -0.63 10.72
CA LEU A 52 2.61 -1.33 10.31
C LEU A 52 2.46 -2.76 10.87
N TRP A 53 3.34 -3.17 11.79
CA TRP A 53 3.28 -4.48 12.44
C TRP A 53 2.08 -4.61 13.41
N PRO A 54 1.36 -5.75 13.47
CA PRO A 54 1.67 -7.04 12.82
C PRO A 54 1.01 -7.28 11.46
N LYS A 55 -0.13 -6.64 11.17
CA LYS A 55 -0.99 -7.03 10.03
C LYS A 55 -0.39 -6.70 8.66
N ASN A 56 0.25 -5.54 8.51
CA ASN A 56 0.76 -5.03 7.23
C ASN A 56 2.27 -4.74 7.32
N SER A 57 3.00 -5.53 8.11
CA SER A 57 4.44 -5.32 8.30
C SER A 57 5.23 -5.76 7.05
N CYS A 58 6.26 -5.01 6.67
CA CYS A 58 7.20 -5.44 5.61
C CYS A 58 8.32 -6.37 6.12
N GLY A 59 8.22 -6.87 7.36
CA GLY A 59 9.26 -7.72 7.97
C GLY A 59 10.57 -7.01 8.32
N PHE A 60 10.65 -5.67 8.21
CA PHE A 60 11.84 -4.91 8.58
C PHE A 60 12.18 -5.09 10.07
N PHE A 61 13.43 -5.46 10.36
CA PHE A 61 13.97 -5.71 11.69
C PHE A 61 15.48 -5.45 11.69
N VAL A 62 15.95 -4.57 12.58
CA VAL A 62 17.39 -4.27 12.77
C VAL A 62 17.65 -4.09 14.26
N LEU A 63 18.69 -4.73 14.81
CA LEU A 63 19.07 -4.57 16.23
C LEU A 63 19.82 -3.24 16.42
N VAL A 64 19.55 -2.53 17.52
CA VAL A 64 20.17 -1.21 17.78
C VAL A 64 21.70 -1.31 17.86
N ASN A 65 22.24 -2.40 18.42
CA ASN A 65 23.68 -2.59 18.55
C ASN A 65 24.41 -2.69 17.20
N GLU A 66 23.72 -3.07 16.12
CA GLU A 66 24.28 -3.17 14.78
C GLU A 66 24.39 -1.80 14.09
N LEU A 67 23.67 -0.78 14.57
CA LEU A 67 23.66 0.57 14.00
C LEU A 67 24.73 1.48 14.60
N GLU A 68 25.22 1.18 15.80
CA GLU A 68 26.28 1.95 16.47
C GLU A 68 27.69 1.61 15.94
N ALA A 69 27.83 0.54 15.14
CA ALA A 69 29.11 0.05 14.62
C ALA A 69 29.46 0.56 13.22
N ASP A 70 28.52 1.17 12.49
CA ASP A 70 28.77 1.66 11.13
C ASP A 70 27.98 2.94 10.86
N SER A 71 28.65 4.08 10.97
CA SER A 71 28.17 5.41 10.58
C SER A 71 28.04 5.57 9.05
N THR A 72 27.60 4.53 8.34
CA THR A 72 27.41 4.53 6.89
C THR A 72 26.03 3.96 6.56
N SER A 73 25.02 4.81 6.77
CA SER A 73 23.63 4.62 6.33
C SER A 73 23.59 4.26 4.83
N SER A 74 23.61 2.97 4.50
CA SER A 74 23.31 2.46 3.17
C SER A 74 22.17 1.44 3.24
N HIS A 75 20.96 1.99 3.18
CA HIS A 75 19.89 1.50 2.31
C HIS A 75 19.76 -0.03 2.12
N TYR A 76 19.50 -0.77 3.20
CA TYR A 76 19.06 -2.16 3.07
C TYR A 76 17.57 -2.19 2.69
N CYS A 77 17.29 -2.23 1.39
CA CYS A 77 15.96 -2.55 0.86
C CYS A 77 16.01 -3.98 0.29
N ASN A 78 15.40 -4.94 0.99
CA ASN A 78 15.25 -6.30 0.48
C ASN A 78 14.26 -6.33 -0.70
N LYS A 79 14.75 -6.75 -1.88
CA LYS A 79 14.08 -6.71 -3.20
C LYS A 79 12.71 -7.41 -3.22
N ASN A 80 12.46 -8.33 -2.30
CA ASN A 80 11.35 -9.28 -2.40
C ASN A 80 9.99 -8.75 -1.90
N CYS A 81 9.89 -7.54 -1.32
CA CYS A 81 8.60 -6.99 -0.85
C CYS A 81 7.84 -6.17 -1.93
N CYS A 82 8.58 -5.65 -2.92
CA CYS A 82 7.99 -4.82 -3.97
C CYS A 82 7.18 -5.63 -5.00
N GLU A 83 7.52 -6.91 -5.20
CA GLU A 83 6.94 -7.73 -6.27
C GLU A 83 5.48 -8.15 -5.95
N ASP A 84 5.19 -8.59 -4.73
CA ASP A 84 3.84 -9.01 -4.31
C ASP A 84 2.82 -7.88 -4.37
N GLN A 85 3.22 -6.66 -3.96
CA GLN A 85 2.33 -5.49 -4.04
C GLN A 85 2.11 -5.05 -5.49
N VAL A 86 3.13 -5.16 -6.34
CA VAL A 86 3.01 -4.87 -7.78
C VAL A 86 2.06 -5.85 -8.46
N VAL A 87 2.08 -7.14 -8.11
CA VAL A 87 1.13 -8.14 -8.66
C VAL A 87 -0.31 -7.84 -8.23
N LYS A 88 -0.52 -7.47 -6.96
CA LYS A 88 -1.85 -7.10 -6.44
C LYS A 88 -2.39 -5.81 -7.05
N LEU A 89 -1.52 -4.83 -7.29
CA LEU A 89 -1.88 -3.58 -7.99
C LEU A 89 -2.18 -3.84 -9.47
N LYS A 90 -1.39 -4.67 -10.15
CA LYS A 90 -1.62 -5.05 -11.56
C LYS A 90 -2.96 -5.76 -11.74
N THR A 91 -3.27 -6.74 -10.89
CA THR A 91 -4.55 -7.46 -10.95
C THR A 91 -5.75 -6.55 -10.67
N LYS A 92 -5.66 -5.63 -9.70
CA LYS A 92 -6.71 -4.62 -9.47
C LYS A 92 -6.88 -3.65 -10.63
N ASN A 93 -5.77 -3.18 -11.23
CA ASN A 93 -5.82 -2.29 -12.40
C ASN A 93 -6.48 -2.99 -13.59
N GLU A 94 -6.14 -4.25 -13.86
CA GLU A 94 -6.76 -5.01 -14.94
C GLU A 94 -8.25 -5.30 -14.67
N LYS A 95 -8.62 -5.57 -13.41
CA LYS A 95 -10.04 -5.69 -13.03
C LYS A 95 -10.81 -4.38 -13.26
N MET A 96 -10.26 -3.27 -12.79
CA MET A 96 -10.89 -1.95 -12.95
C MET A 96 -11.01 -1.54 -14.43
N LYS A 97 -10.02 -1.87 -15.26
CA LYS A 97 -10.09 -1.65 -16.71
C LYS A 97 -11.20 -2.45 -17.37
N LYS A 98 -11.44 -3.70 -16.94
CA LYS A 98 -12.55 -4.52 -17.45
C LYS A 98 -13.90 -3.91 -17.10
N GLU A 99 -14.10 -3.52 -15.83
CA GLU A 99 -15.34 -2.86 -15.37
C GLU A 99 -15.59 -1.55 -16.13
N LEU A 100 -14.54 -0.75 -16.38
CA LEU A 100 -14.64 0.48 -17.17
C LEU A 100 -15.05 0.20 -18.63
N LEU A 101 -14.52 -0.87 -19.22
CA LEU A 101 -14.83 -1.27 -20.60
C LEU A 101 -16.27 -1.76 -20.72
N GLU A 102 -16.76 -2.53 -19.74
CA GLU A 102 -18.15 -2.98 -19.67
C GLU A 102 -19.12 -1.80 -19.54
N LEU A 103 -18.89 -0.88 -18.60
CA LEU A 103 -19.70 0.33 -18.44
C LEU A 103 -19.73 1.17 -19.73
N ARG A 104 -18.60 1.25 -20.45
CA ARG A 104 -18.52 1.99 -21.72
C ARG A 104 -19.37 1.34 -22.81
N ILE A 105 -19.42 0.02 -22.87
CA ILE A 105 -20.29 -0.71 -23.81
C ILE A 105 -21.76 -0.46 -23.47
N GLU A 106 -22.11 -0.54 -22.20
CA GLU A 106 -23.49 -0.37 -21.74
C GLU A 106 -24.02 1.05 -22.03
N VAL A 107 -23.25 2.09 -21.73
CA VAL A 107 -23.59 3.48 -22.07
C VAL A 107 -23.75 3.66 -23.58
N LYS A 108 -22.86 3.08 -24.39
CA LYS A 108 -22.97 3.12 -25.86
C LYS A 108 -24.23 2.41 -26.37
N LYS A 109 -24.64 1.31 -25.74
CA LYS A 109 -25.86 0.57 -26.10
C LYS A 109 -27.11 1.38 -25.79
N ARG A 110 -27.18 2.02 -24.62
CA ARG A 110 -28.30 2.91 -24.25
C ARG A 110 -28.44 4.09 -25.21
N SER A 111 -27.34 4.76 -25.53
CA SER A 111 -27.32 5.86 -26.50
C SER A 111 -27.72 5.43 -27.92
N ARG A 112 -27.32 4.24 -28.38
CA ARG A 112 -27.79 3.71 -29.67
C ARG A 112 -29.29 3.44 -29.67
N GLY A 113 -29.83 2.85 -28.60
CA GLY A 113 -31.26 2.61 -28.47
C GLY A 113 -32.09 3.89 -28.58
N GLU A 114 -31.68 4.95 -27.87
CA GLU A 114 -32.33 6.27 -27.92
C GLU A 114 -32.31 6.87 -29.33
N LYS A 115 -31.15 6.81 -30.02
CA LYS A 115 -31.03 7.30 -31.40
C LYS A 115 -31.89 6.51 -32.38
N MET A 116 -31.96 5.19 -32.23
CA MET A 116 -32.79 4.34 -33.09
C MET A 116 -34.29 4.62 -32.92
N ALA A 117 -34.75 4.87 -31.69
CA ALA A 117 -36.14 5.22 -31.42
C ALA A 117 -36.52 6.57 -32.06
N LEU A 118 -35.66 7.59 -31.94
CA LEU A 118 -35.88 8.89 -32.58
C LEU A 118 -35.90 8.78 -34.11
N ILE A 119 -34.98 8.02 -34.70
CA ILE A 119 -34.96 7.78 -36.15
C ILE A 119 -36.25 7.10 -36.61
N SER A 120 -36.73 6.08 -35.87
CA SER A 120 -37.98 5.39 -36.18
C SER A 120 -39.20 6.33 -36.18
N LEU A 121 -39.27 7.24 -35.20
CA LEU A 121 -40.34 8.26 -35.13
C LEU A 121 -40.30 9.22 -36.31
N ILE A 122 -39.11 9.71 -36.68
CA ILE A 122 -38.94 10.61 -37.82
C ILE A 122 -39.34 9.91 -39.13
N LEU A 123 -38.91 8.67 -39.34
CA LEU A 123 -39.26 7.90 -40.53
C LEU A 123 -40.77 7.65 -40.63
N SER A 124 -41.43 7.38 -39.50
CA SER A 124 -42.90 7.24 -39.46
C SER A 124 -43.60 8.54 -39.87
N TRP A 125 -43.14 9.68 -39.37
CA TRP A 125 -43.68 11.00 -39.73
C TRP A 125 -43.47 11.34 -41.21
N VAL A 126 -42.28 11.09 -41.75
CA VAL A 126 -41.98 11.31 -43.17
C VAL A 126 -42.86 10.44 -44.05
N PHE A 127 -43.00 9.15 -43.70
CA PHE A 127 -43.85 8.22 -44.44
C PHE A 127 -45.33 8.65 -44.42
N PHE A 128 -45.81 9.13 -43.27
CA PHE A 128 -47.16 9.66 -43.14
C PHE A 128 -47.38 10.91 -44.00
N ALA A 129 -46.43 11.86 -43.98
CA ALA A 129 -46.49 13.06 -44.81
C ALA A 129 -46.49 12.73 -46.31
N LEU A 130 -45.63 11.80 -46.76
CA LEU A 130 -45.61 11.32 -48.15
C LEU A 130 -46.95 10.67 -48.54
N SER A 131 -47.52 9.86 -47.65
CA SER A 131 -48.82 9.22 -47.88
C SER A 131 -49.95 10.25 -48.03
N LEU A 132 -49.93 11.33 -47.25
CA LEU A 132 -50.89 12.43 -47.38
C LEU A 132 -50.70 13.23 -48.68
N MET A 133 -49.45 13.43 -49.12
CA MET A 133 -49.14 14.13 -50.37
C MET A 133 -49.59 13.33 -51.60
N VAL A 134 -49.39 12.00 -51.61
CA VAL A 134 -49.85 11.12 -52.69
C VAL A 134 -51.37 11.05 -52.76
N LYS A 135 -52.06 11.07 -51.61
CA LYS A 135 -53.53 11.01 -51.56
C LYS A 135 -54.21 12.32 -52.00
N LYS A 136 -53.49 13.43 -52.02
CA LYS A 136 -54.01 14.76 -52.39
C LYS A 136 -53.92 15.04 -53.90
N ASN A 137 -53.16 14.23 -54.64
CA ASN A 137 -52.97 14.33 -56.09
C ASN A 137 -53.86 13.32 -56.83
#